data_AF-A0A0R1GYA1-F1
#
_entry.id   AF-A0A0R1GYA1-F1
#
_cell.length_a   1.000
_cell.length_b   1.000
_cell.length_c   1.000
_cell.angle_alpha   90.00
_cell.angle_beta   90.00
_cell.angle_gamma   90.00
#
_symmetry.space_group_name_H-M   'P 1'
#
loop_
_entity.id
_entity.type
_entity.pdbx_description
1 polymer ?
#
loop_
_entity_poly.entity_id
_entity_poly.type
_entity_poly.pdbx_seq_one_letter_code
_entity_poly.pdbx_strand_id
1 'polypeptide(L)'
;MLNFKGTLLTGLLLAGAIVGMGMLTAPATAQASSKYLTAQYGSYVRAKRNVYVGISQRHGHTYKPLLKKKGSLLFVTSSTQKFGSPVVKASFTSGAVHYNRLKNLAFNMTDSVPLTKRNFKKVSLKAPIRGTILRQGNGFKDTKKNGFALPMFYLTLDNYIQYYNQTAMNKYDNGGVMSVNYGNSMEVYKPTASAKMTKTTVKGNTTTVQYNKYIKGLPGKKISAHTYQMKITDLKTKGSKSFEDDYYGGTWNNYTVNGKSYFSGIINDFG
;
A
#
# COMPACT_ATOMS: atom_id res chain seq x y z
N MET A 1 -41.91 2.11 -74.70
CA MET A 1 -43.23 2.33 -75.32
C MET A 1 -44.27 1.67 -74.43
N LEU A 2 -45.24 2.44 -73.93
CA LEU A 2 -46.49 2.06 -73.23
C LEU A 2 -46.37 1.09 -72.02
N ASN A 3 -46.58 1.56 -70.79
CA ASN A 3 -47.85 1.87 -70.11
C ASN A 3 -48.48 0.69 -69.34
N PHE A 4 -48.41 0.82 -68.01
CA PHE A 4 -49.58 0.95 -67.10
C PHE A 4 -50.58 -0.23 -66.98
N LYS A 5 -50.68 -0.75 -65.74
CA LYS A 5 -51.88 -0.82 -64.86
C LYS A 5 -52.07 -2.18 -64.17
N GLY A 6 -52.47 -2.11 -62.89
CA GLY A 6 -53.68 -2.81 -62.46
C GLY A 6 -53.55 -3.86 -61.36
N THR A 7 -53.48 -3.38 -60.12
CA THR A 7 -54.25 -3.76 -58.91
C THR A 7 -55.12 -5.03 -58.95
N LEU A 8 -54.98 -5.94 -57.94
CA LEU A 8 -56.05 -6.31 -56.99
C LEU A 8 -55.60 -7.29 -55.88
N LEU A 9 -56.05 -6.99 -54.66
CA LEU A 9 -55.94 -7.78 -53.42
C LEU A 9 -56.75 -9.08 -53.52
N THR A 10 -56.28 -10.14 -52.85
CA THR A 10 -56.89 -10.81 -51.67
C THR A 10 -56.32 -12.23 -51.52
N GLY A 11 -56.01 -12.67 -50.29
CA GLY A 11 -55.72 -14.08 -50.02
C GLY A 11 -54.86 -14.33 -48.80
N LEU A 12 -55.52 -14.68 -47.70
CA LEU A 12 -54.98 -15.08 -46.40
C LEU A 12 -54.09 -16.35 -46.46
N LEU A 13 -53.01 -16.33 -45.66
CA LEU A 13 -52.52 -17.41 -44.76
C LEU A 13 -52.51 -18.87 -45.25
N LEU A 14 -51.32 -19.46 -45.43
CA LEU A 14 -50.57 -20.26 -44.42
C LEU A 14 -49.56 -21.24 -45.05
N ALA A 15 -48.47 -21.42 -44.30
CA ALA A 15 -47.58 -22.59 -44.22
C ALA A 15 -46.51 -22.81 -45.31
N GLY A 16 -45.27 -22.59 -44.89
CA GLY A 16 -44.28 -23.68 -44.88
C GLY A 16 -43.17 -23.65 -45.92
N ALA A 17 -42.01 -23.12 -45.54
CA ALA A 17 -40.71 -23.72 -45.89
C ALA A 17 -39.62 -23.18 -44.96
N ILE A 18 -39.14 -24.06 -44.09
CA ILE A 18 -37.96 -23.91 -43.25
C ILE A 18 -36.73 -24.04 -44.16
N VAL A 19 -35.86 -23.03 -44.22
CA VAL A 19 -34.45 -23.22 -44.57
C VAL A 19 -33.62 -22.39 -43.59
N GLY A 20 -32.83 -23.10 -42.80
CA GLY A 20 -32.15 -22.59 -41.63
C GLY A 20 -30.98 -21.66 -41.93
N MET A 21 -30.75 -20.76 -40.98
CA MET A 21 -29.43 -20.42 -40.51
C MET A 21 -29.51 -20.39 -38.99
N GLY A 22 -29.35 -21.57 -38.39
CA GLY A 22 -29.12 -21.68 -36.96
C GLY A 22 -27.74 -21.11 -36.66
N MET A 23 -27.66 -19.79 -36.41
CA MET A 23 -26.57 -19.27 -35.62
C MET A 23 -26.73 -19.87 -34.22
N LEU A 24 -25.93 -20.89 -33.93
CA LEU A 24 -25.68 -21.35 -32.57
C LEU A 24 -25.03 -20.17 -31.82
N THR A 25 -25.84 -19.25 -31.29
CA THR A 25 -25.39 -18.39 -30.20
C THR A 25 -25.23 -19.31 -29.01
N ALA A 26 -24.02 -19.88 -28.86
CA ALA A 26 -23.63 -20.52 -27.62
C ALA A 26 -23.99 -19.55 -26.49
N PRO A 27 -24.73 -19.97 -25.45
CA PRO A 27 -24.98 -19.10 -24.32
C PRO A 27 -23.60 -18.71 -23.79
N ALA A 28 -23.27 -17.43 -23.89
CA ALA A 28 -22.14 -16.87 -23.18
C ALA A 28 -22.41 -17.19 -21.70
N THR A 29 -21.75 -18.24 -21.19
CA THR A 29 -21.86 -18.60 -19.80
C THR A 29 -21.31 -17.40 -19.05
N ALA A 30 -22.21 -16.62 -18.46
CA ALA A 30 -21.84 -15.50 -17.62
C ALA A 30 -20.97 -16.08 -16.49
N GLN A 31 -19.66 -15.95 -16.63
CA GLN A 31 -18.71 -16.54 -15.71
C GLN A 31 -18.99 -15.93 -14.34
N ALA A 32 -19.55 -16.73 -13.43
CA ALA A 32 -19.99 -16.25 -12.13
C ALA A 32 -18.82 -15.52 -11.46
N SER A 33 -19.01 -14.23 -11.15
CA SER A 33 -17.92 -13.42 -10.62
C SER A 33 -17.40 -14.05 -9.32
N SER A 34 -16.09 -14.30 -9.23
CA SER A 34 -15.51 -14.96 -8.06
C SER A 34 -15.89 -14.26 -6.75
N LYS A 35 -16.26 -15.04 -5.72
CA LYS A 35 -16.58 -14.51 -4.37
C LYS A 35 -15.35 -13.96 -3.63
N TYR A 36 -14.15 -14.26 -4.12
CA TYR A 36 -12.88 -13.81 -3.55
C TYR A 36 -12.41 -12.51 -4.19
N LEU A 37 -11.63 -11.74 -3.44
CA LEU A 37 -10.96 -10.57 -3.99
C LEU A 37 -9.65 -11.00 -4.62
N THR A 38 -9.34 -10.43 -5.77
CA THR A 38 -7.98 -10.38 -6.30
C THR A 38 -7.25 -9.23 -5.59
N ALA A 39 -6.33 -9.57 -4.69
CA ALA A 39 -5.46 -8.61 -4.03
C ALA A 39 -4.03 -9.05 -4.27
N GLN A 40 -3.21 -8.17 -4.86
CA GLN A 40 -1.80 -8.42 -4.99
C GLN A 40 -1.12 -8.26 -3.62
N TYR A 41 0.00 -8.94 -3.46
CA TYR A 41 0.98 -8.62 -2.42
C TYR A 41 1.21 -7.12 -2.34
N GLY A 42 1.32 -6.56 -1.13
CA GLY A 42 1.57 -5.14 -0.94
C GLY A 42 0.33 -4.23 -1.06
N SER A 43 -0.85 -4.81 -1.28
CA SER A 43 -2.09 -4.03 -1.40
C SER A 43 -2.80 -3.82 -0.07
N TYR A 44 -3.72 -2.85 -0.06
CA TYR A 44 -4.55 -2.53 1.11
C TYR A 44 -6.00 -2.95 0.90
N VAL A 45 -6.61 -3.44 1.99
CA VAL A 45 -8.04 -3.72 2.05
C VAL A 45 -8.68 -3.05 3.26
N ARG A 46 -9.99 -2.77 3.18
CA ARG A 46 -10.81 -2.41 4.34
C ARG A 46 -11.75 -3.54 4.71
N ALA A 47 -11.84 -3.82 6.00
CA ALA A 47 -12.84 -4.73 6.53
C ALA A 47 -14.25 -4.16 6.34
N LYS A 48 -15.16 -4.95 5.76
CA LYS A 48 -16.59 -4.61 5.60
C LYS A 48 -17.44 -4.98 6.83
N ARG A 49 -16.87 -5.75 7.75
CA ARG A 49 -17.48 -6.24 9.00
C ARG A 49 -16.42 -6.42 10.08
N ASN A 50 -16.85 -6.73 11.30
CA ASN A 50 -15.93 -7.16 12.35
C ASN A 50 -15.39 -8.55 12.01
N VAL A 51 -14.06 -8.74 12.06
CA VAL A 51 -13.41 -9.99 11.61
C VAL A 51 -12.07 -10.18 12.31
N TYR A 52 -11.75 -11.43 12.66
CA TYR A 52 -10.40 -11.84 13.07
C TYR A 52 -9.55 -12.09 11.84
N VAL A 53 -8.34 -11.55 11.85
CA VAL A 53 -7.45 -11.58 10.67
C VAL A 53 -6.04 -12.10 10.98
N GLY A 54 -5.92 -12.90 12.05
CA GLY A 54 -4.62 -13.43 12.47
C GLY A 54 -3.70 -12.40 13.13
N ILE A 55 -4.25 -11.26 13.59
CA ILE A 55 -3.51 -10.29 14.41
C ILE A 55 -3.93 -10.47 15.87
N SER A 56 -2.95 -10.48 16.77
CA SER A 56 -3.16 -10.52 18.22
C SER A 56 -2.54 -9.29 18.88
N GLN A 57 -3.05 -8.90 20.03
CA GLN A 57 -2.56 -7.76 20.81
C GLN A 57 -2.12 -8.23 22.20
N ARG A 58 -0.99 -7.68 22.68
CA ARG A 58 -0.48 -7.94 24.02
C ARG A 58 -1.50 -7.50 25.08
N HIS A 59 -1.75 -8.36 26.04
CA HIS A 59 -2.62 -8.15 27.18
C HIS A 59 -1.97 -8.78 28.42
N GLY A 60 -1.31 -7.96 29.23
CA GLY A 60 -0.38 -8.44 30.25
C GLY A 60 0.79 -9.20 29.61
N HIS A 61 1.03 -10.42 30.08
CA HIS A 61 2.11 -11.29 29.60
C HIS A 61 1.73 -12.14 28.37
N THR A 62 0.45 -12.15 27.95
CA THR A 62 -0.03 -12.98 26.84
C THR A 62 -0.52 -12.14 25.66
N TYR A 63 -0.75 -12.79 24.52
CA TYR A 63 -1.35 -12.17 23.34
C TYR A 63 -2.77 -12.72 23.16
N LYS A 64 -3.75 -11.83 22.95
CA LYS A 64 -5.14 -12.20 22.68
C LYS A 64 -5.52 -11.83 21.24
N PRO A 65 -6.34 -12.62 20.53
CA PRO A 65 -6.81 -12.29 19.19
C PRO A 65 -7.46 -10.90 19.13
N LEU A 66 -7.00 -10.07 18.21
CA LEU A 66 -7.49 -8.71 18.03
C LEU A 66 -8.62 -8.70 16.98
N LEU A 67 -9.86 -8.49 17.44
CA LEU A 67 -11.00 -8.32 16.55
C LEU A 67 -10.89 -7.00 15.79
N LYS A 68 -10.70 -7.07 14.46
CA LYS A 68 -10.67 -5.86 13.62
C LYS A 68 -12.10 -5.41 13.35
N LYS A 69 -12.40 -4.17 13.72
CA LYS A 69 -13.73 -3.59 13.51
C LYS A 69 -13.96 -3.25 12.04
N LYS A 70 -15.24 -3.18 11.62
CA LYS A 70 -15.65 -2.66 10.31
C LYS A 70 -14.94 -1.33 10.00
N GLY A 71 -14.47 -1.18 8.77
CA GLY A 71 -13.72 0.00 8.31
C GLY A 71 -12.22 -0.06 8.58
N SER A 72 -11.73 -1.01 9.38
CA SER A 72 -10.29 -1.19 9.62
C SER A 72 -9.52 -1.36 8.31
N LEU A 73 -8.47 -0.56 8.14
CA LEU A 73 -7.48 -0.74 7.09
C LEU A 73 -6.53 -1.88 7.48
N LEU A 74 -6.23 -2.74 6.50
CA LEU A 74 -5.34 -3.89 6.63
C LEU A 74 -4.40 -3.92 5.42
N PHE A 75 -3.17 -4.30 5.66
CA PHE A 75 -2.18 -4.55 4.62
C PHE A 75 -2.15 -6.06 4.32
N VAL A 76 -2.20 -6.43 3.04
CA VAL A 76 -2.15 -7.81 2.57
C VAL A 76 -0.68 -8.21 2.40
N THR A 77 -0.19 -9.04 3.31
CA THR A 77 1.20 -9.53 3.30
C THR A 77 1.40 -10.73 2.39
N SER A 78 0.38 -11.53 2.16
CA SER A 78 0.40 -12.61 1.17
C SER A 78 -1.01 -13.06 0.87
N SER A 79 -1.17 -13.76 -0.25
CA SER A 79 -2.40 -14.48 -0.56
C SER A 79 -2.07 -15.74 -1.35
N THR A 80 -2.75 -16.83 -1.03
CA THR A 80 -2.58 -18.11 -1.69
C THR A 80 -3.93 -18.71 -2.06
N GLN A 81 -3.92 -19.44 -3.18
CA GLN A 81 -5.00 -20.33 -3.58
C GLN A 81 -4.36 -21.70 -3.79
N LYS A 82 -4.68 -22.67 -2.92
CA LYS A 82 -4.19 -24.04 -3.07
C LYS A 82 -4.74 -24.66 -4.37
N PHE A 83 -3.93 -25.46 -5.06
CA PHE A 83 -4.38 -26.21 -6.23
C PHE A 83 -5.63 -27.04 -5.89
N GLY A 84 -6.62 -27.03 -6.78
CA GLY A 84 -7.92 -27.67 -6.57
C GLY A 84 -8.85 -26.98 -5.56
N SER A 85 -8.40 -25.92 -4.86
CA SER A 85 -9.25 -25.17 -3.93
C SER A 85 -9.80 -23.91 -4.60
N PRO A 86 -11.11 -23.66 -4.52
CA PRO A 86 -11.68 -22.38 -4.94
C PRO A 86 -11.37 -21.26 -3.94
N VAL A 87 -10.76 -21.56 -2.78
CA VAL A 87 -10.59 -20.63 -1.66
C VAL A 87 -9.29 -19.86 -1.76
N VAL A 88 -9.39 -18.53 -1.88
CA VAL A 88 -8.26 -17.62 -1.68
C VAL A 88 -8.16 -17.25 -0.21
N LYS A 89 -7.01 -17.55 0.40
CA LYS A 89 -6.68 -17.14 1.78
C LYS A 89 -5.58 -16.09 1.75
N ALA A 90 -5.52 -15.29 2.80
CA ALA A 90 -4.52 -14.24 2.96
C ALA A 90 -4.04 -14.15 4.41
N SER A 91 -2.86 -13.57 4.58
CA SER A 91 -2.32 -13.07 5.82
C SER A 91 -2.37 -11.54 5.84
N PHE A 92 -2.48 -10.95 7.03
CA PHE A 92 -2.65 -9.52 7.19
C PHE A 92 -1.78 -8.94 8.30
N THR A 93 -1.34 -7.71 8.09
CA THR A 93 -0.80 -6.84 9.13
C THR A 93 -1.62 -5.56 9.26
N SER A 94 -1.21 -4.68 10.18
CA SER A 94 -1.77 -3.33 10.26
C SER A 94 -1.12 -2.34 9.28
N GLY A 95 -0.11 -2.77 8.51
CA GLY A 95 0.79 -1.90 7.74
C GLY A 95 1.62 -0.99 8.66
N ALA A 96 2.30 0.01 8.08
CA ALA A 96 3.13 0.98 8.80
C ALA A 96 2.35 1.80 9.84
N VAL A 97 2.18 1.28 11.06
CA VAL A 97 1.54 1.95 12.20
C VAL A 97 2.57 2.43 13.22
N HIS A 98 2.16 3.32 14.13
CA HIS A 98 3.05 3.87 15.15
C HIS A 98 3.67 2.79 16.03
N TYR A 99 4.93 2.98 16.41
CA TYR A 99 5.75 2.09 17.23
C TYR A 99 5.04 1.64 18.50
N ASN A 100 4.37 2.55 19.21
CA ASN A 100 3.68 2.20 20.46
C ASN A 100 2.53 1.22 20.24
N ARG A 101 1.91 1.25 19.06
CA ARG A 101 0.92 0.26 18.66
C ARG A 101 1.62 -1.00 18.17
N LEU A 102 2.57 -0.88 17.25
CA LEU A 102 3.20 -2.00 16.57
C LEU A 102 3.90 -2.96 17.54
N LYS A 103 4.64 -2.43 18.52
CA LYS A 103 5.37 -3.23 19.53
C LYS A 103 4.49 -4.13 20.40
N ASN A 104 3.17 -3.90 20.37
CA ASN A 104 2.18 -4.66 21.14
C ASN A 104 1.34 -5.58 20.25
N LEU A 105 1.68 -5.74 18.98
CA LEU A 105 0.98 -6.61 18.04
C LEU A 105 1.83 -7.84 17.70
N ALA A 106 1.16 -8.97 17.58
CA ALA A 106 1.70 -10.20 17.01
C ALA A 106 0.90 -10.56 15.75
N PHE A 107 1.56 -11.18 14.79
CA PHE A 107 1.02 -11.43 13.46
C PHE A 107 1.16 -12.90 13.10
N ASN A 108 0.09 -13.52 12.65
CA ASN A 108 0.13 -14.81 11.99
C ASN A 108 0.35 -14.59 10.49
N MET A 109 1.55 -14.91 10.02
CA MET A 109 1.96 -14.75 8.62
C MET A 109 1.48 -15.91 7.73
N THR A 110 0.75 -16.89 8.29
CA THR A 110 0.14 -17.98 7.52
C THR A 110 -1.15 -17.48 6.86
N ASP A 111 -1.30 -17.78 5.57
CA ASP A 111 -2.51 -17.53 4.79
C ASP A 111 -3.68 -18.39 5.27
N SER A 112 -4.37 -17.87 6.29
CA SER A 112 -5.41 -18.58 7.02
C SER A 112 -6.79 -17.94 6.87
N VAL A 113 -6.85 -16.66 6.47
CA VAL A 113 -8.08 -15.86 6.48
C VAL A 113 -8.69 -15.80 5.08
N PRO A 114 -9.93 -16.26 4.86
CA PRO A 114 -10.57 -16.19 3.55
C PRO A 114 -10.75 -14.76 3.04
N LEU A 115 -10.13 -14.45 1.89
CA LEU A 115 -10.11 -13.11 1.29
C LEU A 115 -11.35 -12.87 0.43
N THR A 116 -12.51 -12.77 1.06
CA THR A 116 -13.80 -12.65 0.35
C THR A 116 -14.24 -11.20 0.11
N LYS A 117 -14.94 -10.93 -1.00
CA LYS A 117 -15.63 -9.65 -1.29
C LYS A 117 -16.71 -9.29 -0.25
N ARG A 118 -17.18 -10.28 0.51
CA ARG A 118 -18.11 -10.14 1.64
C ARG A 118 -17.45 -9.53 2.87
N ASN A 119 -16.19 -9.91 3.14
CA ASN A 119 -15.45 -9.49 4.33
C ASN A 119 -14.58 -8.27 4.08
N PHE A 120 -14.11 -8.06 2.86
CA PHE A 120 -13.13 -7.05 2.53
C PHE A 120 -13.49 -6.27 1.27
N LYS A 121 -12.86 -5.11 1.10
CA LYS A 121 -12.82 -4.37 -0.17
C LYS A 121 -11.41 -3.84 -0.40
N LYS A 122 -10.90 -3.95 -1.63
CA LYS A 122 -9.62 -3.32 -2.01
C LYS A 122 -9.75 -1.79 -1.88
N VAL A 123 -8.71 -1.13 -1.41
CA VAL A 123 -8.66 0.32 -1.30
C VAL A 123 -7.30 0.86 -1.67
N SER A 124 -7.27 2.08 -2.20
CA SER A 124 -6.06 2.88 -2.31
C SER A 124 -5.92 3.76 -1.07
N LEU A 125 -4.67 4.03 -0.67
CA LEU A 125 -4.41 4.99 0.40
C LEU A 125 -4.74 6.40 -0.08
N LYS A 126 -5.40 7.19 0.79
CA LYS A 126 -5.65 8.61 0.52
C LYS A 126 -4.34 9.41 0.40
N ALA A 127 -3.32 9.00 1.14
CA ALA A 127 -1.95 9.51 1.05
C ALA A 127 -1.02 8.33 0.76
N PRO A 128 -0.65 8.10 -0.52
CA PRO A 128 0.19 6.97 -0.92
C PRO A 128 1.57 6.95 -0.24
N ILE A 129 2.08 8.12 0.16
CA ILE A 129 3.39 8.26 0.82
C ILE A 129 3.45 7.68 2.25
N ARG A 130 2.33 7.19 2.79
CA ARG A 130 2.33 6.57 4.13
C ARG A 130 3.04 5.22 4.07
N GLY A 131 3.97 5.01 5.00
CA GLY A 131 4.89 3.88 5.00
C GLY A 131 6.15 4.08 4.15
N THR A 132 6.23 5.16 3.35
CA THR A 132 7.44 5.47 2.59
C THR A 132 8.51 6.08 3.49
N ILE A 133 9.68 5.44 3.54
CA ILE A 133 10.85 5.93 4.27
C ILE A 133 11.50 7.06 3.48
N LEU A 134 11.54 8.26 4.05
CA LEU A 134 12.15 9.45 3.46
C LEU A 134 13.46 9.76 4.17
N ARG A 135 14.57 9.46 3.49
CA ARG A 135 15.95 9.67 3.92
C ARG A 135 16.43 11.05 3.50
N GLN A 136 17.13 11.76 4.38
CA GLN A 136 17.67 13.07 4.07
C GLN A 136 18.78 12.98 3.02
N GLY A 137 18.73 13.78 1.95
CA GLY A 137 19.75 13.83 0.90
C GLY A 137 19.22 13.59 -0.52
N ASN A 138 20.14 13.36 -1.47
CA ASN A 138 19.87 13.18 -2.91
C ASN A 138 20.06 11.74 -3.40
N GLY A 139 20.15 10.77 -2.48
CA GLY A 139 20.47 9.38 -2.80
C GLY A 139 21.55 8.79 -1.91
N PHE A 140 21.86 7.52 -2.15
CA PHE A 140 22.93 6.81 -1.48
C PHE A 140 24.30 7.30 -1.95
N LYS A 141 25.25 7.41 -1.02
CA LYS A 141 26.61 7.89 -1.29
C LYS A 141 27.60 6.82 -0.89
N ASP A 142 28.74 6.86 -1.58
CA ASP A 142 29.83 5.94 -1.35
C ASP A 142 30.57 6.38 -0.09
N THR A 143 30.42 5.62 0.98
CA THR A 143 31.03 5.92 2.27
C THR A 143 32.07 4.84 2.56
N LYS A 144 33.32 5.06 2.12
CA LYS A 144 34.49 4.18 2.34
C LYS A 144 34.76 3.74 3.79
N LYS A 145 33.98 4.20 4.77
CA LYS A 145 34.19 3.90 6.19
C LYS A 145 32.96 3.61 7.04
N ASN A 146 31.72 3.93 6.66
CA ASN A 146 30.57 3.76 7.57
C ASN A 146 29.21 3.89 6.83
N GLY A 147 28.65 2.76 6.36
CA GLY A 147 27.22 2.52 6.15
C GLY A 147 26.33 3.51 5.36
N PHE A 148 25.20 3.03 4.88
CA PHE A 148 24.18 3.83 4.19
C PHE A 148 23.17 4.51 5.15
N ALA A 149 23.50 4.57 6.44
CA ALA A 149 22.66 5.15 7.47
C ALA A 149 22.51 6.66 7.28
N LEU A 150 21.27 7.12 7.15
CA LEU A 150 20.93 8.55 7.02
C LEU A 150 19.71 8.87 7.87
N PRO A 151 19.60 10.07 8.46
CA PRO A 151 18.41 10.48 9.20
C PRO A 151 17.19 10.37 8.29
N MET A 152 16.08 9.88 8.84
CA MET A 152 14.89 9.60 8.05
C MET A 152 13.62 9.80 8.84
N PHE A 153 12.51 9.86 8.11
CA PHE A 153 11.19 9.75 8.70
C PHE A 153 10.22 9.05 7.77
N TYR A 154 9.06 8.69 8.31
CA TYR A 154 7.91 8.29 7.51
C TYR A 154 6.60 8.69 8.19
N LEU A 155 5.54 8.66 7.39
CA LEU A 155 4.17 8.90 7.87
C LEU A 155 3.49 7.55 8.12
N THR A 156 2.93 7.35 9.31
CA THR A 156 2.20 6.13 9.64
C THR A 156 0.75 6.18 9.16
N LEU A 157 0.17 5.00 8.97
CA LEU A 157 -1.24 4.81 8.62
C LEU A 157 -2.20 5.29 9.72
N ASP A 158 -1.77 5.27 10.99
CA ASP A 158 -2.52 5.74 12.15
C ASP A 158 -2.21 7.19 12.56
N ASN A 159 -1.76 7.99 11.59
CA ASN A 159 -1.62 9.44 11.66
C ASN A 159 -0.50 9.94 12.58
N TYR A 160 0.69 9.37 12.49
CA TYR A 160 1.90 9.88 13.14
C TYR A 160 3.02 10.14 12.14
N ILE A 161 3.93 11.04 12.52
CA ILE A 161 5.27 11.12 11.95
C ILE A 161 6.20 10.34 12.88
N GLN A 162 7.04 9.46 12.34
CA GLN A 162 8.12 8.82 13.08
C GLN A 162 9.46 9.25 12.49
N TYR A 163 10.31 9.83 13.32
CA TYR A 163 11.62 10.35 12.95
C TYR A 163 12.74 9.58 13.65
N TYR A 164 13.82 9.36 12.91
CA TYR A 164 15.01 8.64 13.33
C TYR A 164 16.23 9.50 13.00
N ASN A 165 17.00 9.87 14.02
CA ASN A 165 18.26 10.61 13.84
C ASN A 165 19.40 9.68 13.38
N GLN A 166 20.57 10.26 13.09
CA GLN A 166 21.75 9.51 12.65
C GLN A 166 22.09 8.33 13.58
N THR A 167 22.11 8.57 14.90
CA THR A 167 22.45 7.52 15.89
C THR A 167 21.49 6.33 15.82
N ALA A 168 20.18 6.58 15.72
CA ALA A 168 19.19 5.52 15.57
C ALA A 168 19.36 4.77 14.24
N MET A 169 19.69 5.50 13.17
CA MET A 169 19.86 4.90 11.84
C MET A 169 21.14 4.07 11.72
N ASN A 170 22.24 4.48 12.35
CA ASN A 170 23.45 3.65 12.47
C ASN A 170 23.14 2.32 13.18
N LYS A 171 22.20 2.30 14.13
CA LYS A 171 21.79 1.09 14.85
C LYS A 171 20.87 0.19 14.02
N TYR A 172 19.89 0.77 13.34
CA TYR A 172 18.80 0.02 12.72
C TYR A 172 18.99 -0.27 11.24
N ASP A 173 19.84 0.49 10.57
CA ASP A 173 19.86 0.53 9.11
C ASP A 173 21.22 0.99 8.56
N ASN A 174 22.29 0.43 9.12
CA ASN A 174 23.64 0.70 8.63
C ASN A 174 23.83 0.24 7.18
N GLY A 175 23.08 -0.78 6.73
CA GLY A 175 23.11 -1.28 5.36
C GLY A 175 22.19 -0.55 4.37
N GLY A 176 21.33 0.37 4.83
CA GLY A 176 20.39 1.08 3.93
C GLY A 176 19.28 0.21 3.35
N VAL A 177 18.94 -0.90 4.02
CA VAL A 177 17.96 -1.92 3.58
C VAL A 177 16.63 -1.83 4.35
N MET A 178 16.52 -0.93 5.33
CA MET A 178 15.33 -0.82 6.19
C MET A 178 14.06 -0.60 5.37
N SER A 179 13.02 -1.34 5.74
CA SER A 179 11.64 -1.21 5.28
C SER A 179 10.71 -1.09 6.48
N VAL A 180 9.58 -0.42 6.29
CA VAL A 180 8.45 -0.39 7.25
C VAL A 180 7.12 -0.71 6.56
N ASN A 181 7.19 -1.25 5.34
CA ASN A 181 6.03 -1.46 4.48
C ASN A 181 5.06 -2.49 5.06
N TYR A 182 5.59 -3.50 5.77
CA TYR A 182 4.78 -4.59 6.31
C TYR A 182 4.11 -4.20 7.63
N GLY A 183 4.75 -3.36 8.45
CA GLY A 183 4.38 -3.11 9.83
C GLY A 183 4.19 -4.40 10.62
N ASN A 184 5.22 -5.26 10.61
CA ASN A 184 5.25 -6.52 11.35
C ASN A 184 6.25 -6.49 12.52
N SER A 185 6.48 -7.62 13.18
CA SER A 185 7.36 -7.74 14.36
C SER A 185 8.84 -7.49 14.06
N MET A 186 9.30 -7.65 12.81
CA MET A 186 10.68 -7.37 12.40
C MET A 186 10.94 -5.88 12.17
N GLU A 187 9.87 -5.09 11.99
CA GLU A 187 9.95 -3.66 11.67
C GLU A 187 9.66 -2.77 12.91
N VAL A 188 9.89 -3.29 14.12
CA VAL A 188 9.63 -2.62 15.41
C VAL A 188 10.81 -1.72 15.81
N TYR A 189 10.97 -0.61 15.09
CA TYR A 189 12.05 0.36 15.35
C TYR A 189 11.57 1.52 16.22
N LYS A 190 12.17 1.72 17.39
CA LYS A 190 11.83 2.82 18.29
C LYS A 190 12.26 4.16 17.67
N PRO A 191 11.33 5.10 17.39
CA PRO A 191 11.69 6.37 16.80
C PRO A 191 12.42 7.27 17.81
N THR A 192 13.35 8.10 17.33
CA THR A 192 13.97 9.17 18.11
C THR A 192 12.93 10.19 18.56
N ALA A 193 11.98 10.51 17.67
CA ALA A 193 10.87 11.40 17.97
C ALA A 193 9.63 11.00 17.18
N SER A 194 8.46 11.32 17.72
CA SER A 194 7.21 11.21 16.97
C SER A 194 6.25 12.33 17.33
N ALA A 195 5.37 12.66 16.38
CA ALA A 195 4.31 13.64 16.57
C ALA A 195 3.02 13.15 15.91
N LYS A 196 1.88 13.50 16.51
CA LYS A 196 0.58 13.19 15.93
C LYS A 196 0.29 14.14 14.78
N MET A 197 -0.09 13.58 13.63
CA MET A 197 -0.59 14.36 12.50
C MET A 197 -2.04 14.77 12.79
N THR A 198 -2.33 16.06 12.64
CA THR A 198 -3.67 16.64 12.84
C THR A 198 -4.41 16.78 11.53
N LYS A 199 -3.69 17.02 10.42
CA LYS A 199 -4.27 17.14 9.08
C LYS A 199 -3.33 16.57 8.03
N THR A 200 -3.89 15.86 7.05
CA THR A 200 -3.17 15.40 5.86
C THR A 200 -4.00 15.72 4.61
N THR A 201 -3.41 16.44 3.67
CA THR A 201 -4.02 16.76 2.37
C THR A 201 -3.07 16.35 1.24
N VAL A 202 -3.63 15.86 0.15
CA VAL A 202 -2.87 15.48 -1.04
C VAL A 202 -3.40 16.28 -2.22
N LYS A 203 -2.49 16.90 -2.98
CA LYS A 203 -2.77 17.61 -4.22
C LYS A 203 -1.70 17.25 -5.23
N GLY A 204 -2.07 16.57 -6.31
CA GLY A 204 -1.11 16.04 -7.27
C GLY A 204 -0.09 15.11 -6.59
N ASN A 205 1.19 15.39 -6.81
CA ASN A 205 2.34 14.70 -6.23
C ASN A 205 2.79 15.25 -4.86
N THR A 206 2.04 16.20 -4.28
CA THR A 206 2.38 16.81 -2.99
C THR A 206 1.44 16.35 -1.88
N THR A 207 2.02 15.83 -0.80
CA THR A 207 1.34 15.58 0.48
C THR A 207 1.71 16.67 1.47
N THR A 208 0.71 17.37 2.01
CA THR A 208 0.89 18.33 3.10
C THR A 208 0.40 17.73 4.41
N VAL A 209 1.24 17.82 5.44
CA VAL A 209 0.97 17.29 6.79
C VAL A 209 1.09 18.41 7.81
N GLN A 210 0.09 18.53 8.68
CA GLN A 210 0.16 19.36 9.89
C GLN A 210 0.27 18.46 11.12
N TYR A 211 1.03 18.90 12.13
CA TYR A 211 1.30 18.14 13.34
C TYR A 211 1.63 19.07 14.51
N ASN A 212 1.46 18.55 15.72
CA ASN A 212 1.32 19.38 16.93
C ASN A 212 2.63 19.62 17.72
N LYS A 213 3.76 19.05 17.28
CA LYS A 213 5.00 19.06 18.07
C LYS A 213 6.21 19.25 17.16
N TYR A 214 7.11 20.15 17.52
CA TYR A 214 8.39 20.31 16.84
C TYR A 214 9.20 19.01 16.92
N ILE A 215 9.84 18.63 15.81
CA ILE A 215 10.75 17.50 15.75
C ILE A 215 12.10 18.02 15.26
N LYS A 216 13.11 18.03 16.15
CA LYS A 216 14.48 18.43 15.81
C LYS A 216 15.02 17.54 14.69
N GLY A 217 15.52 18.15 13.61
CA GLY A 217 16.04 17.45 12.44
C GLY A 217 15.04 17.29 11.29
N LEU A 218 13.74 17.51 11.53
CA LEU A 218 12.75 17.60 10.45
C LEU A 218 12.54 19.05 10.00
N PRO A 219 12.44 19.31 8.68
CA PRO A 219 12.28 20.66 8.15
C PRO A 219 10.83 21.15 8.25
N GLY A 220 10.20 21.04 9.42
CA GLY A 220 8.84 21.53 9.67
C GLY A 220 8.78 23.05 9.76
N LYS A 221 7.88 23.69 9.00
CA LYS A 221 7.59 25.13 9.14
C LYS A 221 6.54 25.32 10.23
N LYS A 222 6.82 26.11 11.26
CA LYS A 222 5.81 26.54 12.24
C LYS A 222 4.80 27.45 11.54
N ILE A 223 3.51 27.17 11.68
CA ILE A 223 2.43 27.96 11.07
C ILE A 223 1.51 28.62 12.09
N SER A 224 1.51 28.12 13.33
CA SER A 224 0.86 28.76 14.47
C SER A 224 1.46 28.21 15.78
N ALA A 225 0.93 28.64 16.93
CA ALA A 225 1.26 28.05 18.22
C ALA A 225 0.99 26.53 18.17
N HIS A 226 1.99 25.75 18.57
CA HIS A 226 1.94 24.29 18.59
C HIS A 226 1.54 23.62 17.26
N THR A 227 1.66 24.29 16.11
CA THR A 227 1.33 23.68 14.81
C THR A 227 2.47 23.87 13.83
N TYR A 228 2.94 22.75 13.30
CA TYR A 228 4.01 22.65 12.33
C TYR A 228 3.49 21.99 11.07
N GLN A 229 4.07 22.34 9.93
CA GLN A 229 3.67 21.85 8.63
C GLN A 229 4.87 21.36 7.81
N MET A 230 4.69 20.21 7.15
CA MET A 230 5.59 19.71 6.11
C MET A 230 4.82 19.56 4.79
N LYS A 231 5.40 20.06 3.71
CA LYS A 231 5.02 19.73 2.33
C LYS A 231 6.03 18.75 1.78
N ILE A 232 5.57 17.54 1.47
CA ILE A 232 6.36 16.46 0.88
C ILE A 232 5.96 16.36 -0.59
N THR A 233 6.88 16.59 -1.50
CA THR A 233 6.62 16.52 -2.95
C THR A 233 7.44 15.39 -3.54
N ASP A 234 6.76 14.44 -4.18
CA ASP A 234 7.39 13.43 -5.03
C ASP A 234 7.86 14.09 -6.34
N LEU A 235 9.16 14.07 -6.61
CA LEU A 235 9.72 14.70 -7.80
C LEU A 235 9.50 13.88 -9.08
N LYS A 236 8.99 12.64 -8.96
CA LYS A 236 8.81 11.68 -10.05
C LYS A 236 10.11 11.39 -10.82
N THR A 237 11.25 11.60 -10.17
CA THR A 237 12.56 11.24 -10.69
C THR A 237 13.14 10.08 -9.89
N LYS A 238 13.93 9.26 -10.58
CA LYS A 238 14.61 8.11 -10.00
C LYS A 238 16.11 8.35 -10.01
N GLY A 239 16.81 7.76 -9.07
CA GLY A 239 18.26 7.67 -9.05
C GLY A 239 18.69 6.23 -8.86
N SER A 240 19.87 5.91 -9.36
CA SER A 240 20.54 4.63 -9.15
C SER A 240 22.04 4.83 -9.05
N LYS A 241 22.71 3.96 -8.32
CA LYS A 241 24.17 3.94 -8.24
C LYS A 241 24.65 2.54 -7.86
N SER A 242 25.66 2.05 -8.57
CA SER A 242 26.47 0.89 -8.15
C SER A 242 27.59 1.34 -7.21
N PHE A 243 27.93 0.49 -6.26
CA PHE A 243 28.98 0.67 -5.25
C PHE A 243 29.90 -0.56 -5.27
N GLU A 244 31.23 -0.38 -5.05
CA GLU A 244 32.31 -1.41 -5.01
C GLU A 244 32.17 -2.61 -5.98
N ASP A 245 33.08 -2.78 -6.96
CA ASP A 245 33.18 -3.95 -7.87
C ASP A 245 31.83 -4.57 -8.35
N ASP A 246 30.79 -3.72 -8.47
CA ASP A 246 29.40 -4.06 -8.81
C ASP A 246 28.64 -5.03 -7.86
N TYR A 247 29.14 -5.26 -6.64
CA TYR A 247 28.48 -6.19 -5.70
C TYR A 247 27.22 -5.60 -5.06
N TYR A 248 27.13 -4.27 -4.93
CA TYR A 248 25.99 -3.58 -4.32
C TYR A 248 25.45 -2.47 -5.22
N GLY A 249 24.13 -2.25 -5.18
CA GLY A 249 23.51 -1.14 -5.90
C GLY A 249 22.33 -0.53 -5.17
N GLY A 250 22.23 0.79 -5.20
CA GLY A 250 21.10 1.53 -4.68
C GLY A 250 20.17 1.97 -5.80
N THR A 251 18.86 1.87 -5.57
CA THR A 251 17.85 2.56 -6.39
C THR A 251 16.92 3.35 -5.49
N TRP A 252 16.50 4.53 -5.96
CA TRP A 252 15.64 5.40 -5.17
C TRP A 252 14.76 6.31 -6.02
N ASN A 253 13.71 6.83 -5.38
CA ASN A 253 12.88 7.93 -5.90
C ASN A 253 13.21 9.21 -5.12
N ASN A 254 13.20 10.35 -5.79
CA ASN A 254 13.55 11.63 -5.18
C ASN A 254 12.33 12.41 -4.71
N TYR A 255 12.49 13.11 -3.59
CA TYR A 255 11.46 13.91 -2.94
C TYR A 255 12.04 15.24 -2.49
N THR A 256 11.16 16.20 -2.24
CA THR A 256 11.49 17.36 -1.40
C THR A 256 10.57 17.43 -0.19
N VAL A 257 11.10 17.91 0.93
CA VAL A 257 10.33 18.19 2.15
C VAL A 257 10.59 19.65 2.53
N ASN A 258 9.58 20.50 2.33
CA ASN A 258 9.71 21.96 2.44
C ASN A 258 10.96 22.50 1.70
N GLY A 259 11.19 22.01 0.48
CA GLY A 259 12.31 22.44 -0.38
C GLY A 259 13.65 21.76 -0.08
N LYS A 260 13.79 21.02 1.01
CA LYS A 260 15.01 20.23 1.28
C LYS A 260 14.93 18.88 0.59
N SER A 261 16.05 18.38 0.09
CA SER A 261 16.11 17.09 -0.61
C SER A 261 15.96 15.89 0.32
N TYR A 262 15.13 14.96 -0.13
CA TYR A 262 14.95 13.64 0.46
C TYR A 262 14.89 12.59 -0.64
N PHE A 263 15.09 11.33 -0.28
CA PHE A 263 14.88 10.22 -1.19
C PHE A 263 14.27 9.01 -0.47
N SER A 264 13.68 8.10 -1.23
CA SER A 264 13.19 6.81 -0.73
C SER A 264 13.71 5.69 -1.61
N GLY A 265 14.42 4.75 -1.01
CA GLY A 265 15.07 3.65 -1.71
C GLY A 265 15.75 2.70 -0.73
N ILE A 266 16.28 1.62 -1.29
CA ILE A 266 17.04 0.59 -0.60
C ILE A 266 18.33 0.31 -1.35
N ILE A 267 19.33 -0.17 -0.61
CA ILE A 267 20.47 -0.87 -1.18
C ILE A 267 20.06 -2.31 -1.44
N ASN A 268 20.43 -2.82 -2.61
CA ASN A 268 20.33 -4.22 -2.97
C ASN A 268 21.73 -4.82 -2.95
N ASP A 269 21.81 -6.05 -2.47
CA ASP A 269 22.95 -6.93 -2.63
C ASP A 269 22.70 -7.76 -3.91
N PHE A 270 23.69 -7.84 -4.79
CA PHE A 270 23.62 -8.62 -6.03
C PHE A 270 24.34 -9.97 -5.92
N GLY A 271 24.77 -10.36 -4.70
CA GLY A 271 25.36 -11.67 -4.39
C GLY A 271 24.42 -12.87 -4.49
#